data_AF-A0A9W4RHK2-F1
#
_entry.id   AF-A0A9W4RHK2-F1
#
_cell.length_a   1.000
_cell.length_b   1.000
_cell.length_c   1.000
_cell.angle_alpha   90.00
_cell.angle_beta   90.00
_cell.angle_gamma   90.00
#
_symmetry.space_group_name_H-M   'P 1'
#
loop_
_entity.id
_entity.type
_entity.pdbx_description
1 polymer ?
#
loop_
_entity_poly.entity_id
_entity_poly.type
_entity_poly.pdbx_seq_one_letter_code
_entity_poly.pdbx_strand_id
1 'polypeptide(L)'
;MSLSLSGLAQALPTTSSTSSAKPRARPTNTASPADSIWKHLPEADFRQHVVELEKLTNSVPVDAQTFPLPPQSDLAADHANSDGDAAADADADTGAAGADVVGRNPDSVAQQPQPRQLSLAAEQRLADDIAYLIAIGEGAQSVAATTVQESRRPQGKGLRVTIASVDAIEPDSQAFLRAIFQRLSTVSAEPSAKTLHSLVDQVTRHHQTRLLNRLRSCKWKKPTYLSRTHKKALHADFANLVHRAQFLYAKKEANKRAQLEKELSALAALLETFETTPPDNDHEALVDIVRSSYQLCTSSLVADYLQRLQGVRATTQIQACLKTLRQIEKIAAYYRICLSLTGLSQSHAKLFRDVDLLFLLPYEAVPITTVAFQPWAKSTHVHAEVILSVHHDLELHRPQPGGSPWHRPRCLGASKYFCYLCFLFIRHHGTYFAANTHGACYDQWTVPDLADYPETMADHYREVLRAMDTEIQNQTQGAAWRPEPMTSRENLIGIIEQ
;
A
#
# COMPACT_ATOMS: atom_id res chain seq x y z
N MET A 1 45.53 6.11 -12.30
CA MET A 1 44.59 7.12 -12.84
C MET A 1 43.23 6.80 -12.26
N SER A 2 42.71 7.74 -11.46
CA SER A 2 41.61 7.56 -10.51
C SER A 2 40.26 7.62 -11.21
N LEU A 3 39.42 6.60 -11.04
CA LEU A 3 38.02 6.57 -11.51
C LEU A 3 37.11 7.05 -10.37
N SER A 4 36.36 8.11 -10.67
CA SER A 4 35.45 8.80 -9.75
C SER A 4 34.15 8.03 -9.58
N LEU A 5 33.89 7.53 -8.36
CA LEU A 5 32.62 6.97 -7.91
C LEU A 5 31.81 8.04 -7.18
N SER A 6 30.82 8.63 -7.85
CA SER A 6 29.87 9.56 -7.21
C SER A 6 28.60 9.71 -8.06
N GLY A 7 27.66 8.79 -7.89
CA GLY A 7 26.37 8.80 -8.60
C GLY A 7 25.10 8.65 -7.75
N LEU A 8 25.17 8.15 -6.50
CA LEU A 8 23.95 7.75 -5.77
C LEU A 8 23.88 8.18 -4.29
N ALA A 9 24.67 9.16 -3.88
CA ALA A 9 24.60 9.75 -2.54
C ALA A 9 24.13 11.20 -2.60
N GLN A 10 22.84 11.42 -2.83
CA GLN A 10 22.16 12.65 -2.40
C GLN A 10 20.86 12.28 -1.68
N ALA A 11 21.00 11.93 -0.40
CA ALA A 11 19.98 12.29 0.57
C ALA A 11 20.06 13.82 0.72
N LEU A 12 18.98 14.53 0.38
CA LEU A 12 18.90 15.99 0.48
C LEU A 12 19.23 16.45 1.91
N PRO A 13 20.07 17.48 2.10
CA PRO A 13 20.27 18.09 3.40
C PRO A 13 19.01 18.85 3.83
N THR A 14 18.67 18.72 5.10
CA THR A 14 17.67 19.50 5.82
C THR A 14 18.15 20.94 6.02
N THR A 15 18.10 21.79 4.99
CA THR A 15 18.11 23.26 5.15
C THR A 15 17.48 23.93 3.93
N SER A 16 16.63 24.92 4.18
CA SER A 16 15.94 25.75 3.19
C SER A 16 16.92 26.40 2.19
N SER A 17 16.86 26.01 0.92
CA SER A 17 17.42 26.81 -0.18
C SER A 17 16.47 26.77 -1.37
N THR A 18 16.06 27.96 -1.79
CA THR A 18 15.24 28.25 -2.97
C THR A 18 15.92 27.80 -4.27
N SER A 19 15.47 26.68 -4.82
CA SER A 19 15.67 26.28 -6.22
C SER A 19 14.45 25.48 -6.66
N SER A 20 13.67 26.02 -7.59
CA SER A 20 12.42 25.41 -8.09
C SER A 20 12.66 24.34 -9.16
N ALA A 21 13.69 23.50 -9.01
CA ALA A 21 13.84 22.32 -9.84
C ALA A 21 12.99 21.21 -9.24
N LYS A 22 11.97 20.73 -9.98
CA LYS A 22 11.26 19.51 -9.59
C LYS A 22 12.28 18.37 -9.47
N PRO A 23 12.24 17.56 -8.39
CA PRO A 23 13.13 16.41 -8.26
C PRO A 23 13.01 15.53 -9.52
N ARG A 24 14.15 15.20 -10.14
CA ARG A 24 14.16 14.41 -11.37
C ARG A 24 13.85 12.94 -11.05
N ALA A 25 12.97 12.32 -11.82
CA ALA A 25 12.68 10.89 -11.72
C ALA A 25 13.95 10.05 -11.97
N ARG A 26 13.98 8.83 -11.42
CA ARG A 26 15.10 7.90 -11.59
C ARG A 26 15.05 7.25 -12.98
N PRO A 27 16.18 7.06 -13.66
CA PRO A 27 16.19 6.34 -14.93
C PRO A 27 15.74 4.90 -14.73
N THR A 28 14.91 4.39 -15.63
CA THR A 28 14.31 3.04 -15.53
C THR A 28 15.19 1.97 -16.16
N ASN A 29 15.87 2.31 -17.26
CA ASN A 29 16.70 1.38 -18.02
C ASN A 29 18.13 1.90 -18.07
N THR A 30 19.01 1.35 -17.26
CA THR A 30 20.44 1.68 -17.23
C THR A 30 21.35 0.47 -17.41
N ALA A 31 20.84 -0.76 -17.27
CA ALA A 31 21.61 -1.98 -17.47
C ALA A 31 22.06 -2.18 -18.93
N SER A 32 23.18 -2.88 -19.12
CA SER A 32 23.61 -3.35 -20.43
C SER A 32 22.76 -4.55 -20.87
N PRO A 33 22.66 -4.88 -22.17
CA PRO A 33 21.96 -6.10 -22.61
C PRO A 33 22.51 -7.40 -22.00
N ALA A 34 23.79 -7.43 -21.62
CA ALA A 34 24.43 -8.61 -21.01
C ALA A 34 24.05 -8.79 -19.53
N ASP A 35 23.74 -7.68 -18.86
CA ASP A 35 23.45 -7.60 -17.41
C ASP A 35 21.96 -7.37 -17.13
N SER A 36 21.16 -7.18 -18.17
CA SER A 36 19.72 -6.90 -18.08
C SER A 36 18.95 -7.99 -17.34
N ILE A 37 17.92 -7.60 -16.58
CA ILE A 37 16.93 -8.54 -16.01
C ILE A 37 16.05 -9.18 -17.10
N TRP A 38 16.02 -8.58 -18.29
CA TRP A 38 15.28 -9.06 -19.47
C TRP A 38 16.14 -9.92 -20.42
N LYS A 39 17.37 -10.27 -20.02
CA LYS A 39 18.35 -11.00 -20.85
C LYS A 39 17.82 -12.31 -21.44
N HIS A 40 17.09 -13.10 -20.65
CA HIS A 40 16.62 -14.43 -21.04
C HIS A 40 15.13 -14.52 -21.36
N LEU A 41 14.40 -13.45 -21.05
CA LEU A 41 13.00 -13.25 -21.39
C LEU A 41 12.90 -11.80 -21.83
N PRO A 42 12.96 -11.51 -23.14
CA PRO A 42 12.86 -10.14 -23.63
C PRO A 42 11.59 -9.47 -23.11
N GLU A 43 11.68 -8.22 -22.66
CA GLU A 43 10.53 -7.47 -22.12
C GLU A 43 9.37 -7.42 -23.14
N ALA A 44 9.69 -7.38 -24.44
CA ALA A 44 8.70 -7.41 -25.50
C ALA A 44 7.85 -8.69 -25.50
N ASP A 45 8.45 -9.85 -25.23
CA ASP A 45 7.77 -11.15 -25.22
C ASP A 45 6.89 -11.28 -23.97
N PHE A 46 7.44 -10.92 -22.80
CA PHE A 46 6.67 -10.84 -21.55
C PHE A 46 5.44 -9.93 -21.71
N ARG A 47 5.63 -8.75 -22.30
CA ARG A 47 4.52 -7.80 -22.55
C ARG A 47 3.51 -8.35 -23.54
N GLN A 48 3.93 -9.10 -24.55
CA GLN A 48 3.02 -9.75 -25.50
C GLN A 48 2.11 -10.76 -24.78
N HIS A 49 2.65 -11.58 -23.87
CA HIS A 49 1.85 -12.50 -23.05
C HIS A 49 0.89 -11.76 -22.12
N VAL A 50 1.32 -10.66 -21.50
CA VAL A 50 0.45 -9.79 -20.69
C VAL A 50 -0.71 -9.23 -21.51
N VAL A 51 -0.45 -8.68 -22.70
CA VAL A 51 -1.49 -8.13 -23.58
C VAL A 51 -2.49 -9.20 -24.02
N GLU A 52 -2.03 -10.42 -24.29
CA GLU A 52 -2.91 -11.55 -24.62
C GLU A 52 -3.82 -11.92 -23.46
N LEU A 53 -3.25 -12.07 -22.25
CA LEU A 53 -4.01 -12.33 -21.05
C LEU A 53 -5.04 -11.21 -20.79
N GLU A 54 -4.65 -9.96 -20.98
CA GLU A 54 -5.51 -8.80 -20.76
C GLU A 54 -6.72 -8.81 -21.71
N LYS A 55 -6.49 -9.11 -23.00
CA LYS A 55 -7.53 -9.24 -24.03
C LYS A 55 -8.56 -10.31 -23.68
N LEU A 56 -8.10 -11.49 -23.26
CA LEU A 56 -8.98 -12.63 -22.99
C LEU A 56 -9.80 -12.46 -21.71
N THR A 57 -9.26 -11.72 -20.75
CA THR A 57 -9.84 -11.62 -19.40
C THR A 57 -10.56 -10.31 -19.12
N ASN A 58 -10.63 -9.40 -20.11
CA ASN A 58 -11.09 -8.02 -19.92
C ASN A 58 -10.30 -7.30 -18.83
N SER A 59 -8.98 -7.47 -18.90
CA SER A 59 -8.01 -7.00 -17.92
C SER A 59 -8.16 -7.58 -16.52
N VAL A 60 -8.87 -8.69 -16.31
CA VAL A 60 -9.10 -9.26 -14.96
C VAL A 60 -8.84 -10.78 -14.93
N PRO A 61 -7.56 -11.21 -14.84
CA PRO A 61 -7.21 -12.63 -14.84
C PRO A 61 -7.75 -13.41 -13.65
N VAL A 62 -7.89 -12.75 -12.50
CA VAL A 62 -8.35 -13.37 -11.25
C VAL A 62 -9.34 -12.47 -10.52
N ASP A 63 -10.20 -13.06 -9.69
CA ASP A 63 -11.06 -12.28 -8.81
C ASP A 63 -10.25 -11.55 -7.74
N ALA A 64 -10.81 -10.45 -7.25
CA ALA A 64 -10.23 -9.73 -6.12
C ALA A 64 -10.20 -10.62 -4.87
N GLN A 65 -9.02 -10.76 -4.27
CA GLN A 65 -8.74 -11.69 -3.19
C GLN A 65 -7.98 -11.01 -2.05
N THR A 66 -8.17 -11.54 -0.85
CA THR A 66 -7.42 -11.21 0.36
C THR A 66 -6.87 -12.49 0.95
N PHE A 67 -5.60 -12.47 1.33
CA PHE A 67 -4.91 -13.62 1.87
C PHE A 67 -4.70 -13.40 3.37
N PRO A 68 -5.08 -14.38 4.22
CA PRO A 68 -4.89 -14.25 5.66
C PRO A 68 -3.40 -14.18 5.97
N LEU A 69 -3.03 -13.22 6.81
CA LEU A 69 -1.64 -13.07 7.27
C LEU A 69 -1.19 -14.35 8.01
N PRO A 70 0.06 -14.80 7.80
CA PRO A 70 0.58 -15.95 8.52
C PRO A 70 0.67 -15.65 10.03
N PRO A 71 0.53 -16.66 10.90
CA PRO A 71 0.74 -16.50 12.33
C PRO A 71 2.19 -16.07 12.62
N GLN A 72 2.41 -15.37 13.74
CA GLN A 72 3.71 -14.77 14.09
C GLN A 72 4.88 -15.76 14.14
N SER A 73 4.63 -17.06 14.34
CA SER A 73 5.66 -18.11 14.39
C SER A 73 6.37 -18.34 13.06
N ASP A 74 5.72 -18.04 11.94
CA ASP A 74 6.13 -18.55 10.62
C ASP A 74 7.05 -17.57 9.86
N LEU A 75 7.28 -16.38 10.40
CA LEU A 75 8.13 -15.34 9.80
C LEU A 75 9.46 -15.12 10.56
N ALA A 76 9.80 -16.02 11.48
CA ALA A 76 11.03 -15.95 12.29
C ALA A 76 12.30 -16.36 11.51
N ALA A 77 12.46 -15.88 10.28
CA ALA A 77 13.66 -16.08 9.47
C ALA A 77 14.31 -14.73 9.12
N ASP A 78 14.66 -13.95 10.15
CA ASP A 78 15.71 -12.92 10.03
C ASP A 78 17.12 -13.55 10.23
N HIS A 79 17.20 -14.89 10.33
CA HIS A 79 18.42 -15.67 10.47
C HIS A 79 18.59 -16.67 9.31
N ALA A 80 19.15 -16.22 8.18
CA ALA A 80 19.92 -17.07 7.28
C ALA A 80 20.67 -16.19 6.27
N ASN A 81 21.90 -16.60 5.96
CA ASN A 81 22.90 -15.99 5.08
C ASN A 81 23.75 -14.88 5.70
N SER A 82 24.41 -15.19 6.82
CA SER A 82 25.84 -14.93 6.93
C SER A 82 26.55 -16.28 7.05
N ASP A 83 27.68 -16.41 6.38
CA ASP A 83 28.64 -17.51 6.44
C ASP A 83 28.37 -18.68 5.49
N GLY A 84 28.58 -18.41 4.20
CA GLY A 84 29.15 -19.41 3.31
C GLY A 84 30.66 -19.43 3.52
N ASP A 85 31.15 -20.33 4.37
CA ASP A 85 32.56 -20.72 4.38
C ASP A 85 32.67 -22.22 4.10
N ALA A 86 33.48 -22.51 3.09
CA ALA A 86 33.72 -23.82 2.55
C ALA A 86 34.41 -24.73 3.58
N ALA A 87 33.81 -25.88 3.86
CA ALA A 87 34.51 -26.98 4.51
C ALA A 87 35.32 -27.74 3.45
N ALA A 88 36.62 -27.48 3.39
CA ALA A 88 37.61 -28.39 2.83
C ALA A 88 38.23 -29.17 3.99
N ASP A 89 38.06 -30.49 3.95
CA ASP A 89 38.75 -31.46 4.79
C ASP A 89 40.26 -31.43 4.55
N ALA A 90 41.05 -31.27 5.62
CA ALA A 90 42.40 -31.85 5.73
C ALA A 90 42.90 -31.80 7.18
N ASP A 91 42.98 -33.00 7.75
CA ASP A 91 43.97 -33.57 8.68
C ASP A 91 44.54 -32.81 9.90
N ALA A 92 44.59 -33.59 10.98
CA ALA A 92 45.16 -33.31 12.28
C ALA A 92 46.69 -33.32 12.29
N ASP A 93 47.29 -32.42 13.08
CA ASP A 93 48.39 -32.81 13.97
C ASP A 93 48.53 -31.85 15.16
N THR A 94 49.03 -32.44 16.23
CA THR A 94 49.20 -32.00 17.61
C THR A 94 50.39 -31.05 17.84
N GLY A 95 50.33 -30.19 18.87
CA GLY A 95 51.54 -29.71 19.54
C GLY A 95 51.55 -28.29 20.13
N ALA A 96 51.56 -28.23 21.47
CA ALA A 96 52.33 -27.33 22.33
C ALA A 96 51.98 -25.82 22.47
N ALA A 97 51.46 -25.52 23.67
CA ALA A 97 51.86 -24.46 24.60
C ALA A 97 52.51 -23.16 24.07
N GLY A 98 51.80 -22.05 24.29
CA GLY A 98 52.36 -20.69 24.29
C GLY A 98 51.37 -19.74 24.95
N ALA A 99 51.70 -19.28 26.15
CA ALA A 99 50.95 -18.28 26.87
C ALA A 99 51.11 -16.92 26.19
N ASP A 100 50.00 -16.30 25.79
CA ASP A 100 49.96 -14.86 25.52
C ASP A 100 48.70 -14.25 26.12
N VAL A 101 48.95 -13.42 27.14
CA VAL A 101 48.01 -12.54 27.80
C VAL A 101 47.74 -11.39 26.85
N VAL A 102 46.64 -11.46 26.10
CA VAL A 102 46.07 -10.31 25.38
C VAL A 102 44.76 -9.94 26.04
N GLY A 103 44.73 -8.72 26.58
CA GLY A 103 43.64 -8.17 27.36
C GLY A 103 42.29 -8.27 26.65
N ARG A 104 41.33 -8.90 27.33
CA ARG A 104 39.90 -8.74 27.02
C ARG A 104 39.55 -7.28 27.23
N ASN A 105 39.36 -6.56 26.13
CA ASN A 105 38.70 -5.28 26.12
C ASN A 105 37.23 -5.51 26.57
N PRO A 106 36.76 -4.94 27.70
CA PRO A 106 35.41 -5.22 28.20
C PRO A 106 34.31 -4.43 27.48
N ASP A 107 34.65 -3.63 26.47
CA ASP A 107 33.72 -2.65 25.88
C ASP A 107 33.05 -3.07 24.55
N SER A 108 33.23 -4.31 24.08
CA SER A 108 32.42 -4.84 22.97
C SER A 108 31.29 -5.72 23.49
N VAL A 109 30.39 -5.15 24.29
CA VAL A 109 29.05 -5.74 24.42
C VAL A 109 28.40 -5.58 23.06
N ALA A 110 28.47 -6.61 22.21
CA ALA A 110 27.67 -6.71 21.01
C ALA A 110 26.20 -6.58 21.45
N GLN A 111 25.65 -5.37 21.35
CA GLN A 111 24.28 -5.09 21.76
C GLN A 111 23.39 -5.98 20.91
N GLN A 112 22.69 -6.92 21.56
CA GLN A 112 21.75 -7.78 20.86
C GLN A 112 20.70 -6.91 20.15
N PRO A 113 20.37 -7.23 18.88
CA PRO A 113 19.39 -6.45 18.12
C PRO A 113 18.05 -6.47 18.86
N GLN A 114 17.38 -5.31 18.94
CA GLN A 114 16.07 -5.26 19.59
C GLN A 114 15.07 -6.14 18.85
N PRO A 115 14.25 -6.94 19.56
CA PRO A 115 13.19 -7.69 18.94
C PRO A 115 12.13 -6.74 18.36
N ARG A 116 11.42 -7.22 17.33
CA ARG A 116 10.26 -6.52 16.77
C ARG A 116 9.16 -6.40 17.83
N GLN A 117 8.60 -5.21 17.96
CA GLN A 117 7.47 -4.93 18.84
C GLN A 117 6.14 -5.00 18.09
N LEU A 118 6.12 -4.66 16.79
CA LEU A 118 4.91 -4.75 15.99
C LEU A 118 4.63 -6.20 15.58
N SER A 119 3.39 -6.64 15.76
CA SER A 119 2.90 -7.83 15.08
C SER A 119 2.88 -7.61 13.56
N LEU A 120 2.89 -8.69 12.78
CA LEU A 120 2.79 -8.59 11.33
C LEU A 120 1.50 -7.87 10.90
N ALA A 121 0.39 -8.15 11.59
CA ALA A 121 -0.89 -7.48 11.33
C ALA A 121 -0.83 -5.97 11.62
N ALA A 122 -0.16 -5.56 12.71
CA ALA A 122 0.03 -4.15 13.01
C ALA A 122 0.94 -3.46 11.98
N GLU A 123 2.02 -4.12 11.53
CA GLU A 123 2.90 -3.61 10.48
C GLU A 123 2.17 -3.43 9.15
N GLN A 124 1.43 -4.45 8.68
CA GLN A 124 0.63 -4.40 7.46
C GLN A 124 -0.42 -3.30 7.57
N ARG A 125 -1.13 -3.22 8.70
CA ARG A 125 -2.19 -2.23 8.87
C ARG A 125 -1.65 -0.82 8.83
N LEU A 126 -0.55 -0.55 9.54
CA LEU A 126 0.10 0.75 9.56
C LEU A 126 0.62 1.14 8.16
N ALA A 127 1.22 0.21 7.43
CA ALA A 127 1.69 0.45 6.08
C ALA A 127 0.55 0.83 5.12
N ASP A 128 -0.56 0.10 5.14
CA ASP A 128 -1.74 0.40 4.33
C ASP A 128 -2.37 1.75 4.70
N ASP A 129 -2.49 2.04 6.00
CA ASP A 129 -3.07 3.27 6.52
C ASP A 129 -2.29 4.49 6.01
N ILE A 130 -0.96 4.43 6.05
CA ILE A 130 -0.09 5.48 5.55
C ILE A 130 -0.20 5.60 4.02
N ALA A 131 -0.20 4.48 3.29
CA ALA A 131 -0.36 4.49 1.84
C ALA A 131 -1.69 5.15 1.44
N TYR A 132 -2.78 4.86 2.16
CA TYR A 132 -4.09 5.45 1.94
C TYR A 132 -4.11 6.98 2.14
N LEU A 133 -3.44 7.46 3.20
CA LEU A 133 -3.33 8.89 3.52
C LEU A 133 -2.45 9.66 2.52
N ILE A 134 -1.43 9.03 1.94
CA ILE A 134 -0.59 9.69 0.93
C ILE A 134 -1.29 9.77 -0.44
N ALA A 135 -2.17 8.82 -0.74
CA ALA A 135 -2.95 8.86 -1.97
C ALA A 135 -4.02 9.96 -1.91
N ILE A 136 -3.71 11.19 -2.32
CA ILE A 136 -4.67 12.31 -2.24
C ILE A 136 -5.43 12.53 -3.55
N GLY A 137 -4.81 12.19 -4.67
CA GLY A 137 -5.41 12.32 -6.00
C GLY A 137 -6.31 11.15 -6.44
N GLU A 138 -6.68 11.22 -7.71
CA GLU A 138 -7.43 10.18 -8.42
C GLU A 138 -6.60 9.54 -9.53
N GLY A 139 -7.04 8.36 -9.98
CA GLY A 139 -6.38 7.64 -11.05
C GLY A 139 -5.27 6.71 -10.57
N ALA A 140 -4.51 6.18 -11.53
CA ALA A 140 -3.36 5.29 -11.30
C ALA A 140 -2.15 6.06 -10.74
N GLN A 141 -1.99 7.31 -11.16
CA GLN A 141 -0.92 8.22 -10.76
C GLN A 141 -0.87 8.53 -9.25
N SER A 142 -2.02 8.46 -8.58
CA SER A 142 -2.12 8.68 -7.14
C SER A 142 -2.00 7.40 -6.31
N VAL A 143 -1.71 6.25 -6.91
CA VAL A 143 -1.50 5.00 -6.16
C VAL A 143 -0.16 5.09 -5.43
N ALA A 144 -0.19 4.78 -4.14
CA ALA A 144 0.97 4.83 -3.27
C ALA A 144 1.11 3.48 -2.57
N ALA A 145 2.35 3.13 -2.25
CA ALA A 145 2.70 1.99 -1.44
C ALA A 145 3.65 2.42 -0.33
N THR A 146 3.68 1.67 0.76
CA THR A 146 4.46 1.97 1.96
C THR A 146 5.04 0.69 2.56
N THR A 147 6.23 0.78 3.14
CA THR A 147 6.76 -0.22 4.10
C THR A 147 7.02 0.43 5.45
N VAL A 148 6.92 -0.36 6.52
CA VAL A 148 7.29 0.04 7.89
C VAL A 148 8.42 -0.85 8.39
N GLN A 149 9.43 -0.25 9.00
CA GLN A 149 10.57 -0.94 9.59
C GLN A 149 10.80 -0.45 11.02
N GLU A 150 11.09 -1.37 11.93
CA GLU A 150 11.49 -1.06 13.30
C GLU A 150 13.02 -0.97 13.40
N SER A 151 13.52 -0.06 14.25
CA SER A 151 14.97 0.02 14.50
C SER A 151 15.45 -1.21 15.26
N ARG A 152 16.61 -1.73 14.83
CA ARG A 152 17.38 -2.76 15.55
C ARG A 152 18.22 -2.16 16.68
N ARG A 153 18.47 -0.84 16.63
CA ARG A 153 19.36 -0.14 17.55
C ARG A 153 18.57 0.42 18.75
N PRO A 154 19.00 0.19 20.00
CA PRO A 154 18.32 0.69 21.19
C PRO A 154 18.19 2.21 21.28
N GLN A 155 19.14 2.95 20.67
CA GLN A 155 19.18 4.41 20.65
C GLN A 155 18.80 5.00 19.28
N GLY A 156 18.33 4.16 18.35
CA GLY A 156 17.89 4.61 17.03
C GLY A 156 16.50 5.25 17.06
N LYS A 157 16.10 5.83 15.92
CA LYS A 157 14.71 6.20 15.64
C LYS A 157 13.77 5.01 15.89
N GLY A 158 12.52 5.24 16.23
CA GLY A 158 11.58 4.15 16.52
C GLY A 158 11.16 3.40 15.25
N LEU A 159 10.66 4.13 14.26
CA LEU A 159 10.18 3.59 12.99
C LEU A 159 10.85 4.27 11.80
N ARG A 160 11.00 3.52 10.72
CA ARG A 160 11.16 4.05 9.37
C ARG A 160 9.95 3.68 8.54
N VAL A 161 9.42 4.68 7.85
CA VAL A 161 8.34 4.54 6.90
C VAL A 161 8.88 4.96 5.54
N THR A 162 8.95 4.02 4.61
CA THR A 162 9.38 4.30 3.24
C THR A 162 8.16 4.31 2.34
N ILE A 163 7.95 5.39 1.60
CA ILE A 163 6.78 5.64 0.77
C ILE A 163 7.19 5.77 -0.69
N ALA A 164 6.44 5.11 -1.56
CA ALA A 164 6.59 5.20 -3.02
C ALA A 164 5.25 5.51 -3.69
N SER A 165 5.33 6.11 -4.87
CA SER A 165 4.21 6.38 -5.76
C SER A 165 4.71 6.37 -7.21
N VAL A 166 3.81 6.14 -8.16
CA VAL A 166 4.15 6.19 -9.60
C VAL A 166 4.59 7.58 -10.02
N ASP A 167 3.99 8.61 -9.41
CA ASP A 167 4.44 10.01 -9.52
C ASP A 167 5.08 10.51 -8.22
N ALA A 168 5.85 11.59 -8.33
CA ALA A 168 6.49 12.21 -7.18
C ALA A 168 5.43 12.66 -6.15
N ILE A 169 5.67 12.31 -4.88
CA ILE A 169 4.78 12.68 -3.78
C ILE A 169 4.92 14.19 -3.52
N GLU A 170 3.80 14.90 -3.64
CA GLU A 170 3.77 16.36 -3.53
C GLU A 170 4.29 16.84 -2.17
N PRO A 171 5.04 17.97 -2.11
CA PRO A 171 5.59 18.50 -0.86
C PRO A 171 4.54 18.67 0.24
N ASP A 172 3.33 19.10 -0.11
CA ASP A 172 2.22 19.30 0.83
C ASP A 172 1.77 17.98 1.45
N SER A 173 1.72 16.89 0.67
CA SER A 173 1.41 15.55 1.17
C SER A 173 2.50 15.02 2.11
N GLN A 174 3.78 15.30 1.80
CA GLN A 174 4.88 14.94 2.67
C GLN A 174 4.84 15.73 3.99
N ALA A 175 4.57 17.05 3.92
CA ALA A 175 4.44 17.91 5.08
C ALA A 175 3.25 17.49 5.96
N PHE A 176 2.12 17.15 5.35
CA PHE A 176 0.95 16.59 6.02
C PHE A 176 1.30 15.31 6.80
N LEU A 177 1.96 14.33 6.18
CA LEU A 177 2.31 13.09 6.87
C LEU A 177 3.31 13.33 8.01
N ARG A 178 4.29 14.21 7.84
CA ARG A 178 5.19 14.64 8.92
C ARG A 178 4.41 15.23 10.10
N ALA A 179 3.44 16.09 9.83
CA ALA A 179 2.60 16.69 10.86
C ALA A 179 1.72 15.66 11.60
N ILE A 180 1.23 14.62 10.91
CA ILE A 180 0.52 13.50 11.54
C ILE A 180 1.44 12.78 12.53
N PHE A 181 2.64 12.37 12.10
CA PHE A 181 3.58 11.66 12.99
C PHE A 181 4.10 12.53 14.14
N GLN A 182 4.33 13.83 13.90
CA GLN A 182 4.67 14.78 14.96
C GLN A 182 3.58 14.89 16.02
N ARG A 183 2.30 14.77 15.63
CA ARG A 183 1.20 14.74 16.59
C ARG A 183 1.18 13.41 17.37
N LEU A 184 1.35 12.30 16.66
CA LEU A 184 1.36 10.95 17.24
C LEU A 184 2.53 10.74 18.23
N SER A 185 3.66 11.42 18.04
CA SER A 185 4.82 11.31 18.94
C SER A 185 4.59 11.91 20.34
N THR A 186 3.57 12.77 20.48
CA THR A 186 3.24 13.47 21.74
C THR A 186 2.08 12.81 22.50
N VAL A 187 1.55 11.70 21.99
CA VAL A 187 0.39 11.04 22.58
C VAL A 187 0.80 10.34 23.87
N SER A 188 0.18 10.75 24.98
CA SER A 188 0.32 10.06 26.28
C SER A 188 -0.33 8.68 26.21
N ALA A 189 0.05 7.79 27.12
CA ALA A 189 -0.53 6.44 27.24
C ALA A 189 -2.06 6.47 27.48
N GLU A 190 -2.60 7.59 27.95
CA GLU A 190 -4.03 7.76 28.19
C GLU A 190 -4.84 8.06 26.90
N PRO A 191 -6.05 7.50 26.74
CA PRO A 191 -6.96 7.79 25.64
C PRO A 191 -7.29 9.28 25.52
N SER A 192 -6.71 9.95 24.53
CA SER A 192 -7.02 11.35 24.24
C SER A 192 -8.01 11.45 23.09
N ALA A 193 -9.30 11.54 23.40
CA ALA A 193 -10.34 11.89 22.42
C ALA A 193 -10.00 13.18 21.66
N LYS A 194 -9.26 14.09 22.30
CA LYS A 194 -8.74 15.33 21.69
C LYS A 194 -7.73 15.06 20.58
N THR A 195 -6.83 14.09 20.76
CA THR A 195 -5.85 13.70 19.72
C THR A 195 -6.58 13.12 18.52
N LEU A 196 -7.49 12.18 18.75
CA LEU A 196 -8.31 11.58 17.68
C LEU A 196 -9.08 12.66 16.91
N HIS A 197 -9.78 13.55 17.63
CA HIS A 197 -10.51 14.65 17.01
C HIS A 197 -9.60 15.52 16.14
N SER A 198 -8.43 15.89 16.65
CA SER A 198 -7.47 16.71 15.90
C SER A 198 -6.90 15.99 14.68
N LEU A 199 -6.70 14.68 14.73
CA LEU A 199 -6.26 13.89 13.58
C LEU A 199 -7.37 13.81 12.52
N VAL A 200 -8.60 13.52 12.94
CA VAL A 200 -9.76 13.45 12.02
C VAL A 200 -9.97 14.80 11.33
N ASP A 201 -9.88 15.91 12.06
CA ASP A 201 -9.96 17.27 11.49
C ASP A 201 -8.87 17.48 10.42
N GLN A 202 -7.62 17.20 10.78
CA GLN A 202 -6.47 17.42 9.89
C GLN A 202 -6.52 16.53 8.64
N VAL A 203 -6.86 15.25 8.80
CA VAL A 203 -6.99 14.27 7.71
C VAL A 203 -8.15 14.67 6.78
N THR A 204 -9.31 15.02 7.34
CA THR A 204 -10.49 15.43 6.56
C THR A 204 -10.20 16.67 5.74
N ARG A 205 -9.51 17.66 6.32
CA ARG A 205 -9.13 18.90 5.64
C ARG A 205 -8.20 18.63 4.47
N HIS A 206 -7.15 17.82 4.71
CA HIS A 206 -6.17 17.49 3.67
C HIS A 206 -6.79 16.69 2.52
N HIS A 207 -7.77 15.84 2.82
CA HIS A 207 -8.46 15.01 1.81
C HIS A 207 -9.79 15.57 1.31
N GLN A 208 -10.11 16.84 1.60
CA GLN A 208 -11.41 17.44 1.27
C GLN A 208 -11.80 17.22 -0.20
N THR A 209 -10.91 17.52 -1.16
CA THR A 209 -11.18 17.31 -2.59
C THR A 209 -11.48 15.84 -2.92
N ARG A 210 -10.71 14.91 -2.34
CA ARG A 210 -10.89 13.47 -2.57
C ARG A 210 -12.19 12.95 -1.94
N LEU A 211 -12.57 13.49 -0.78
CA LEU A 211 -13.85 13.21 -0.12
C LEU A 211 -15.02 13.71 -0.95
N LEU A 212 -14.98 14.95 -1.43
CA LEU A 212 -16.00 15.53 -2.30
C LEU A 212 -16.22 14.70 -3.58
N ASN A 213 -15.14 14.23 -4.22
CA ASN A 213 -15.27 13.27 -5.31
C ASN A 213 -15.93 11.96 -4.86
N ARG A 214 -15.52 11.39 -3.71
CA ARG A 214 -16.11 10.14 -3.22
C ARG A 214 -17.61 10.29 -2.93
N LEU A 215 -18.04 11.45 -2.50
CA LEU A 215 -19.45 11.82 -2.33
C LEU A 215 -20.18 12.06 -3.65
N ARG A 216 -19.45 12.22 -4.76
CA ARG A 216 -19.97 12.70 -6.04
C ARG A 216 -20.71 14.03 -5.84
N SER A 217 -20.14 14.87 -4.99
CA SER A 217 -20.78 16.08 -4.50
C SER A 217 -20.86 17.14 -5.60
N CYS A 218 -21.94 17.91 -5.63
CA CYS A 218 -22.08 19.04 -6.54
C CYS A 218 -21.08 20.17 -6.21
N LYS A 219 -20.56 20.19 -4.99
CA LYS A 219 -19.54 21.13 -4.50
C LYS A 219 -18.14 20.77 -4.99
N TRP A 220 -17.97 19.62 -5.64
CA TRP A 220 -16.69 19.20 -6.20
C TRP A 220 -16.44 19.81 -7.59
N LYS A 221 -15.32 20.55 -7.73
CA LYS A 221 -14.83 20.96 -9.05
C LYS A 221 -14.18 19.77 -9.75
N LYS A 222 -14.98 19.11 -10.59
CA LYS A 222 -14.57 17.94 -11.35
C LYS A 222 -13.43 18.24 -12.35
N PRO A 223 -12.34 17.46 -12.34
CA PRO A 223 -11.28 17.57 -13.34
C PRO A 223 -11.74 17.25 -14.76
N THR A 224 -11.12 17.89 -15.77
CA THR A 224 -11.47 17.76 -17.19
C THR A 224 -11.45 16.31 -17.68
N TYR A 225 -10.48 15.51 -17.27
CA TYR A 225 -10.37 14.10 -17.68
C TYR A 225 -11.50 13.22 -17.13
N LEU A 226 -12.23 13.67 -16.10
CA LEU A 226 -13.40 12.97 -15.55
C LEU A 226 -14.72 13.55 -16.07
N SER A 227 -14.70 14.66 -16.81
CA SER A 227 -15.89 15.40 -17.27
C SER A 227 -17.00 14.48 -17.83
N ARG A 228 -16.63 13.48 -18.64
CA ARG A 228 -17.54 12.52 -19.29
C ARG A 228 -18.31 11.58 -18.34
N THR A 229 -17.93 11.51 -17.07
CA THR A 229 -18.53 10.57 -16.09
C THR A 229 -19.75 11.19 -15.38
N HIS A 230 -20.96 11.06 -15.91
CA HIS A 230 -22.16 11.59 -15.23
C HIS A 230 -22.65 10.62 -14.15
N LYS A 231 -22.21 10.80 -12.90
CA LYS A 231 -22.72 10.04 -11.75
C LYS A 231 -23.53 10.98 -10.85
N LYS A 232 -24.71 10.53 -10.42
CA LYS A 232 -25.51 11.19 -9.39
C LYS A 232 -24.78 11.21 -8.04
N ALA A 233 -25.11 12.17 -7.19
CA ALA A 233 -24.58 12.28 -5.82
C ALA A 233 -24.78 10.99 -5.02
N LEU A 234 -23.89 10.73 -4.05
CA LEU A 234 -23.88 9.47 -3.30
C LEU A 234 -25.17 9.20 -2.52
N HIS A 235 -25.79 10.22 -1.93
CA HIS A 235 -27.05 10.07 -1.19
C HIS A 235 -28.16 9.44 -2.06
N ALA A 236 -28.18 9.74 -3.36
CA ALA A 236 -29.20 9.24 -4.29
C ALA A 236 -29.11 7.74 -4.56
N ASP A 237 -28.04 7.05 -4.13
CA ASP A 237 -27.95 5.58 -4.19
C ASP A 237 -28.69 4.90 -3.03
N PHE A 238 -28.93 5.59 -1.90
CA PHE A 238 -29.48 4.99 -0.69
C PHE A 238 -30.92 4.49 -0.86
N ALA A 239 -31.70 5.10 -1.75
CA ALA A 239 -33.02 4.61 -2.10
C ALA A 239 -32.99 3.14 -2.57
N ASN A 240 -31.96 2.74 -3.34
CA ASN A 240 -31.79 1.35 -3.75
C ASN A 240 -31.34 0.47 -2.58
N LEU A 241 -30.46 0.95 -1.69
CA LEU A 241 -30.06 0.20 -0.48
C LEU A 241 -31.27 -0.10 0.42
N VAL A 242 -32.10 0.90 0.71
CA VAL A 242 -33.32 0.75 1.53
C VAL A 242 -34.31 -0.18 0.83
N HIS A 243 -34.57 0.03 -0.46
CA HIS A 243 -35.47 -0.82 -1.22
C HIS A 243 -35.01 -2.30 -1.22
N ARG A 244 -33.71 -2.58 -1.36
CA ARG A 244 -33.22 -3.98 -1.32
C ARG A 244 -33.39 -4.63 0.05
N ALA A 245 -33.30 -3.89 1.15
CA ALA A 245 -33.59 -4.42 2.49
C ALA A 245 -35.03 -4.97 2.58
N GLN A 246 -36.00 -4.38 1.89
CA GLN A 246 -37.39 -4.85 1.89
C GLN A 246 -37.57 -6.27 1.35
N PHE A 247 -36.69 -6.72 0.45
CA PHE A 247 -36.74 -8.06 -0.15
C PHE A 247 -35.84 -9.07 0.56
N LEU A 248 -34.80 -8.61 1.26
CA LEU A 248 -33.80 -9.47 1.91
C LEU A 248 -34.17 -9.90 3.33
N TYR A 249 -35.14 -9.21 3.95
CA TYR A 249 -35.62 -9.51 5.30
C TYR A 249 -37.06 -10.01 5.26
N ALA A 250 -37.32 -11.11 5.95
CA ALA A 250 -38.67 -11.67 6.06
C ALA A 250 -39.56 -10.83 7.00
N LYS A 251 -40.88 -11.02 6.94
CA LYS A 251 -41.84 -10.33 7.83
C LYS A 251 -41.53 -10.51 9.32
N LYS A 252 -41.02 -11.68 9.72
CA LYS A 252 -40.61 -11.97 11.11
C LYS A 252 -39.39 -11.16 11.57
N GLU A 253 -38.63 -10.59 10.64
CA GLU A 253 -37.42 -9.79 10.90
C GLU A 253 -37.70 -8.27 10.78
N ALA A 254 -38.97 -7.86 10.84
CA ALA A 254 -39.40 -6.47 10.61
C ALA A 254 -38.67 -5.45 11.50
N ASN A 255 -38.42 -5.78 12.77
CA ASN A 255 -37.70 -4.90 13.68
C ASN A 255 -36.25 -4.69 13.26
N LYS A 256 -35.53 -5.77 12.89
CA LYS A 256 -34.15 -5.70 12.41
C LYS A 256 -34.05 -4.91 11.11
N ARG A 257 -34.98 -5.15 10.19
CA ARG A 257 -35.11 -4.39 8.94
C ARG A 257 -35.34 -2.89 9.21
N ALA A 258 -36.29 -2.55 10.09
CA ALA A 258 -36.61 -1.16 10.40
C ALA A 258 -35.41 -0.41 11.02
N GLN A 259 -34.60 -1.08 11.84
CA GLN A 259 -33.37 -0.50 12.38
C GLN A 259 -32.32 -0.26 11.28
N LEU A 260 -32.09 -1.23 10.40
CA LEU A 260 -31.19 -1.06 9.26
C LEU A 260 -31.64 0.09 8.35
N GLU A 261 -32.93 0.13 8.00
CA GLU A 261 -33.51 1.20 7.18
C GLU A 261 -33.33 2.57 7.83
N LYS A 262 -33.44 2.65 9.17
CA LYS A 262 -33.17 3.87 9.94
C LYS A 262 -31.70 4.30 9.84
N GLU A 263 -30.74 3.38 10.03
CA GLU A 263 -29.31 3.70 9.92
C GLU A 263 -28.93 4.16 8.51
N LEU A 264 -29.42 3.48 7.47
CA LEU A 264 -29.23 3.87 6.08
C LEU A 264 -29.82 5.24 5.79
N SER A 265 -31.06 5.49 6.25
CA SER A 265 -31.76 6.76 5.99
C SER A 265 -31.11 7.92 6.75
N ALA A 266 -30.57 7.69 7.96
CA ALA A 266 -29.86 8.71 8.72
C ALA A 266 -28.60 9.19 7.98
N LEU A 267 -27.78 8.27 7.45
CA LEU A 267 -26.62 8.65 6.66
C LEU A 267 -27.04 9.32 5.33
N ALA A 268 -28.10 8.83 4.67
CA ALA A 268 -28.62 9.44 3.46
C ALA A 268 -29.03 10.91 3.69
N ALA A 269 -29.74 11.19 4.78
CA ALA A 269 -30.19 12.53 5.15
C ALA A 269 -29.01 13.46 5.49
N LEU A 270 -27.98 12.95 6.17
CA LEU A 270 -26.76 13.71 6.44
C LEU A 270 -26.06 14.11 5.13
N LEU A 271 -25.91 13.16 4.20
CA LEU A 271 -25.31 13.41 2.89
C LEU A 271 -26.15 14.40 2.05
N GLU A 272 -27.46 14.28 2.06
CA GLU A 272 -28.37 15.19 1.34
C GLU A 272 -28.33 16.62 1.92
N THR A 273 -28.30 16.75 3.24
CA THR A 273 -28.14 18.03 3.94
C THR A 273 -26.83 18.69 3.54
N PHE A 274 -25.75 17.90 3.43
CA PHE A 274 -24.46 18.40 2.98
C PHE A 274 -24.52 18.93 1.54
N GLU A 275 -25.25 18.29 0.63
CA GLU A 275 -25.35 18.76 -0.76
C GLU A 275 -26.20 20.04 -0.90
N THR A 276 -27.15 20.27 0.00
CA THR A 276 -28.15 21.34 -0.11
C THR A 276 -27.82 22.59 0.71
N THR A 277 -26.97 22.46 1.73
CA THR A 277 -26.57 23.57 2.61
C THR A 277 -25.45 24.41 1.97
N PRO A 278 -25.45 25.75 2.11
CA PRO A 278 -24.35 26.61 1.67
C PRO A 278 -22.99 26.21 2.30
N PRO A 279 -21.85 26.58 1.67
CA PRO A 279 -20.53 26.03 2.00
C PRO A 279 -19.90 26.48 3.32
N ASP A 280 -20.57 27.31 4.12
CA ASP A 280 -20.01 27.99 5.29
C ASP A 280 -19.45 27.02 6.35
N ASN A 281 -20.01 25.81 6.46
CA ASN A 281 -19.60 24.77 7.42
C ASN A 281 -19.23 23.42 6.75
N ASP A 282 -18.77 23.43 5.50
CA ASP A 282 -18.52 22.19 4.74
C ASP A 282 -17.52 21.26 5.40
N HIS A 283 -16.47 21.80 6.04
CA HIS A 283 -15.43 21.00 6.66
C HIS A 283 -15.96 20.22 7.88
N GLU A 284 -16.70 20.88 8.77
CA GLU A 284 -17.30 20.22 9.95
C GLU A 284 -18.30 19.14 9.51
N ALA A 285 -19.12 19.44 8.50
CA ALA A 285 -20.04 18.47 7.93
C ALA A 285 -19.31 17.26 7.32
N LEU A 286 -18.16 17.47 6.65
CA LEU A 286 -17.33 16.37 6.16
C LEU A 286 -16.75 15.50 7.28
N VAL A 287 -16.33 16.11 8.40
CA VAL A 287 -15.87 15.38 9.59
C VAL A 287 -16.99 14.48 10.12
N ASP A 288 -18.21 15.01 10.21
CA ASP A 288 -19.37 14.25 10.66
C ASP A 288 -19.79 13.15 9.68
N ILE A 289 -19.66 13.40 8.37
CA ILE A 289 -19.87 12.37 7.33
C ILE A 289 -18.86 11.24 7.46
N VAL A 290 -17.57 11.56 7.64
CA VAL A 290 -16.51 10.57 7.82
C VAL A 290 -16.78 9.70 9.07
N ARG A 291 -17.14 10.32 10.19
CA ARG A 291 -17.50 9.63 11.44
C ARG A 291 -18.76 8.76 11.27
N SER A 292 -19.83 9.30 10.70
CA SER A 292 -21.11 8.61 10.54
C SER A 292 -21.00 7.44 9.54
N SER A 293 -20.17 7.59 8.50
CA SER A 293 -19.86 6.51 7.57
C SER A 293 -19.16 5.36 8.29
N TYR A 294 -18.22 5.65 9.20
CA TYR A 294 -17.55 4.62 10.01
C TYR A 294 -18.53 3.90 10.94
N GLN A 295 -19.38 4.64 11.66
CA GLN A 295 -20.42 4.06 12.53
C GLN A 295 -21.38 3.14 11.75
N LEU A 296 -21.77 3.54 10.53
CA LEU A 296 -22.60 2.70 9.67
C LEU A 296 -21.83 1.43 9.25
N CYS A 297 -20.56 1.55 8.84
CA CYS A 297 -19.77 0.41 8.41
C CYS A 297 -19.50 -0.60 9.53
N THR A 298 -19.34 -0.16 10.78
CA THR A 298 -19.10 -1.05 11.93
C THR A 298 -20.39 -1.58 12.57
N SER A 299 -21.56 -1.19 12.05
CA SER A 299 -22.85 -1.72 12.49
C SER A 299 -23.01 -3.20 12.15
N SER A 300 -23.38 -4.01 13.15
CA SER A 300 -23.73 -5.42 12.96
C SER A 300 -24.93 -5.62 12.01
N LEU A 301 -25.82 -4.63 11.91
CA LEU A 301 -26.95 -4.65 10.97
C LEU A 301 -26.46 -4.54 9.53
N VAL A 302 -25.48 -3.66 9.26
CA VAL A 302 -24.90 -3.47 7.94
C VAL A 302 -24.02 -4.66 7.54
N ALA A 303 -23.34 -5.29 8.51
CA ALA A 303 -22.61 -6.54 8.30
C ALA A 303 -23.54 -7.68 7.85
N ASP A 304 -24.62 -7.92 8.60
CA ASP A 304 -25.65 -8.92 8.21
C ASP A 304 -26.28 -8.56 6.85
N TYR A 305 -26.51 -7.28 6.58
CA TYR A 305 -27.06 -6.83 5.32
C TYR A 305 -26.13 -7.11 4.13
N LEU A 306 -24.83 -6.83 4.28
CA LEU A 306 -23.81 -7.13 3.27
C LEU A 306 -23.74 -8.64 3.00
N GLN A 307 -23.73 -9.46 4.06
CA GLN A 307 -23.72 -10.93 3.93
C GLN A 307 -24.93 -11.42 3.12
N ARG A 308 -26.12 -10.88 3.37
CA ARG A 308 -27.34 -11.22 2.62
C ARG A 308 -27.29 -10.74 1.17
N LEU A 309 -26.77 -9.55 0.91
CA LEU A 309 -26.56 -9.04 -0.46
C LEU A 309 -25.60 -9.93 -1.26
N GLN A 310 -24.58 -10.50 -0.61
CA GLN A 310 -23.63 -11.42 -1.24
C GLN A 310 -24.22 -12.83 -1.43
N GLY A 311 -25.17 -13.24 -0.58
CA GLY A 311 -25.82 -14.55 -0.66
C GLY A 311 -26.92 -14.70 -1.71
N VAL A 312 -27.31 -13.62 -2.39
CA VAL A 312 -28.32 -13.66 -3.47
C VAL A 312 -27.70 -13.62 -4.86
N ARG A 313 -28.48 -14.02 -5.87
CA ARG A 313 -28.05 -13.96 -7.28
C ARG A 313 -27.56 -12.55 -7.65
N ALA A 314 -26.38 -12.48 -8.25
CA ALA A 314 -25.82 -11.23 -8.75
C ALA A 314 -26.71 -10.61 -9.84
N THR A 315 -27.31 -9.46 -9.54
CA THR A 315 -27.98 -8.59 -10.51
C THR A 315 -27.30 -7.23 -10.57
N THR A 316 -27.60 -6.42 -11.58
CA THR A 316 -27.06 -5.06 -11.70
C THR A 316 -27.41 -4.19 -10.49
N GLN A 317 -28.59 -4.36 -9.90
CA GLN A 317 -29.02 -3.64 -8.70
C GLN A 317 -28.27 -4.09 -7.44
N ILE A 318 -28.01 -5.39 -7.28
CA ILE A 318 -27.19 -5.92 -6.18
C ILE A 318 -25.75 -5.42 -6.31
N GLN A 319 -25.18 -5.47 -7.52
CA GLN A 319 -23.86 -4.92 -7.78
C GLN A 319 -23.77 -3.42 -7.51
N ALA A 320 -24.83 -2.65 -7.81
CA ALA A 320 -24.91 -1.25 -7.45
C ALA A 320 -24.90 -1.05 -5.92
N CYS A 321 -25.68 -1.82 -5.15
CA CYS A 321 -25.66 -1.77 -3.69
C CYS A 321 -24.27 -2.09 -3.11
N LEU A 322 -23.61 -3.15 -3.59
CA LEU A 322 -22.27 -3.52 -3.17
C LEU A 322 -21.25 -2.40 -3.48
N LYS A 323 -21.36 -1.76 -4.64
CA LYS A 323 -20.54 -0.60 -5.01
C LYS A 323 -20.79 0.59 -4.09
N THR A 324 -22.04 0.87 -3.73
CA THR A 324 -22.40 1.95 -2.79
C THR A 324 -21.83 1.68 -1.40
N LEU A 325 -22.00 0.47 -0.85
CA LEU A 325 -21.44 0.10 0.46
C LEU A 325 -19.92 0.25 0.49
N ARG A 326 -19.21 -0.26 -0.52
CA ARG A 326 -17.75 -0.10 -0.65
C ARG A 326 -17.32 1.35 -0.82
N GLN A 327 -18.15 2.21 -1.40
CA GLN A 327 -17.87 3.63 -1.49
C GLN A 327 -17.95 4.30 -0.11
N ILE A 328 -18.91 3.88 0.72
CA ILE A 328 -19.04 4.33 2.12
C ILE A 328 -17.82 3.85 2.93
N GLU A 329 -17.35 2.61 2.73
CA GLU A 329 -16.14 2.10 3.40
C GLU A 329 -14.91 2.98 3.15
N LYS A 330 -14.74 3.48 1.92
CA LYS A 330 -13.62 4.40 1.60
C LYS A 330 -13.73 5.73 2.34
N ILE A 331 -14.94 6.20 2.62
CA ILE A 331 -15.15 7.43 3.39
C ILE A 331 -14.91 7.15 4.88
N ALA A 332 -15.47 6.05 5.38
CA ALA A 332 -15.28 5.55 6.74
C ALA A 332 -13.81 5.27 7.10
N ALA A 333 -13.00 4.84 6.13
CA ALA A 333 -11.58 4.52 6.34
C ALA A 333 -10.79 5.69 6.92
N TYR A 334 -11.15 6.94 6.61
CA TYR A 334 -10.47 8.09 7.19
C TYR A 334 -10.60 8.16 8.70
N TYR A 335 -11.79 7.84 9.25
CA TYR A 335 -11.99 7.77 10.69
C TYR A 335 -11.27 6.56 11.30
N ARG A 336 -11.41 5.38 10.68
CA ARG A 336 -10.72 4.16 11.11
C ARG A 336 -9.20 4.36 11.19
N ILE A 337 -8.59 4.96 10.16
CA ILE A 337 -7.15 5.24 10.14
C ILE A 337 -6.76 6.11 11.33
N CYS A 338 -7.53 7.16 11.63
CA CYS A 338 -7.24 8.01 12.78
C CYS A 338 -7.34 7.26 14.12
N LEU A 339 -8.32 6.35 14.26
CA LEU A 339 -8.43 5.45 15.42
C LEU A 339 -7.22 4.52 15.53
N SER A 340 -6.91 3.80 14.45
CA SER A 340 -5.78 2.87 14.32
C SER A 340 -4.44 3.53 14.68
N LEU A 341 -4.14 4.68 14.07
CA LEU A 341 -2.91 5.44 14.34
C LEU A 341 -2.85 5.93 15.79
N THR A 342 -3.96 6.41 16.35
CA THR A 342 -4.01 6.84 17.75
C THR A 342 -3.73 5.65 18.68
N GLY A 343 -4.43 4.52 18.48
CA GLY A 343 -4.26 3.33 19.31
C GLY A 343 -2.85 2.71 19.19
N LEU A 344 -2.27 2.67 17.99
CA LEU A 344 -0.89 2.20 17.78
C LEU A 344 0.12 3.13 18.45
N SER A 345 -0.05 4.44 18.34
CA SER A 345 0.83 5.42 18.99
C SER A 345 0.78 5.33 20.52
N GLN A 346 -0.35 4.94 21.11
CA GLN A 346 -0.49 4.74 22.55
C GLN A 346 0.14 3.43 23.01
N SER A 347 -0.21 2.32 22.35
CA SER A 347 0.31 0.99 22.69
C SER A 347 1.81 0.84 22.41
N HIS A 348 2.35 1.58 21.44
CA HIS A 348 3.74 1.53 21.01
C HIS A 348 4.42 2.91 21.03
N ALA A 349 4.19 3.71 22.07
CA ALA A 349 4.65 5.10 22.16
C ALA A 349 6.16 5.30 21.89
N LYS A 350 7.00 4.31 22.22
CA LYS A 350 8.45 4.36 21.93
C LYS A 350 8.74 4.36 20.42
N LEU A 351 7.98 3.59 19.64
CA LEU A 351 8.14 3.49 18.18
C LEU A 351 7.72 4.79 17.47
N PHE A 352 6.68 5.45 17.96
CA PHE A 352 6.14 6.68 17.36
C PHE A 352 6.86 7.97 17.79
N ARG A 353 7.79 7.90 18.75
CA ARG A 353 8.50 9.08 19.27
C ARG A 353 9.35 9.79 18.21
N ASP A 354 10.04 9.01 17.39
CA ASP A 354 10.91 9.51 16.32
C ASP A 354 10.74 8.61 15.10
N VAL A 355 10.07 9.12 14.08
CA VAL A 355 9.74 8.39 12.86
C VAL A 355 10.50 8.97 11.68
N ASP A 356 11.26 8.12 11.01
CA ASP A 356 11.95 8.43 9.76
C ASP A 356 10.98 8.31 8.58
N LEU A 357 10.68 9.40 7.89
CA LEU A 357 9.86 9.36 6.67
C LEU A 357 10.76 9.49 5.45
N LEU A 358 10.82 8.42 4.64
CA LEU A 358 11.59 8.36 3.41
C LEU A 358 10.64 8.35 2.20
N PHE A 359 10.64 9.43 1.42
CA PHE A 359 9.83 9.55 0.21
C PHE A 359 10.69 9.25 -1.02
N LEU A 360 10.40 8.15 -1.71
CA LEU A 360 11.15 7.72 -2.88
C LEU A 360 10.73 8.48 -4.13
N LEU A 361 11.71 8.78 -4.99
CA LEU A 361 11.45 9.33 -6.31
C LEU A 361 10.89 8.25 -7.25
N PRO A 362 9.94 8.58 -8.12
CA PRO A 362 9.45 7.63 -9.12
C PRO A 362 10.54 7.30 -10.15
N TYR A 363 10.30 6.25 -10.93
CA TYR A 363 11.09 5.94 -12.13
C TYR A 363 10.49 6.64 -13.36
N GLU A 364 11.33 6.95 -14.35
CA GLU A 364 10.92 7.55 -15.62
C GLU A 364 10.01 6.58 -16.40
N ALA A 365 8.96 7.09 -17.05
CA ALA A 365 8.11 6.27 -17.91
C ALA A 365 8.89 5.83 -19.16
N VAL A 366 8.77 4.56 -19.57
CA VAL A 366 9.48 4.02 -20.74
C VAL A 366 8.50 3.92 -21.91
N PRO A 367 8.79 4.52 -23.09
CA PRO A 367 7.91 4.42 -24.25
C PRO A 367 7.68 2.97 -24.69
N ILE A 368 6.42 2.63 -24.98
CA ILE A 368 6.07 1.33 -25.57
C ILE A 368 6.40 1.39 -27.07
N THR A 369 7.34 0.55 -27.51
CA THR A 369 7.79 0.49 -28.91
C THR A 369 7.26 -0.74 -29.68
N THR A 370 6.64 -1.70 -28.99
CA THR A 370 6.21 -2.97 -29.57
C THR A 370 4.68 -3.09 -29.65
N VAL A 371 4.05 -3.62 -28.61
CA VAL A 371 2.62 -3.94 -28.56
C VAL A 371 2.01 -3.34 -27.30
N ALA A 372 0.84 -2.74 -27.44
CA ALA A 372 -0.04 -2.36 -26.34
C ALA A 372 -1.43 -2.93 -26.62
N PHE A 373 -2.15 -3.34 -25.57
CA PHE A 373 -3.55 -3.71 -25.66
C PHE A 373 -4.39 -2.50 -26.07
N GLN A 374 -4.15 -1.37 -25.41
CA GLN A 374 -4.92 -0.15 -25.61
C GLN A 374 -4.16 0.84 -26.51
N PRO A 375 -4.79 1.44 -27.53
CA PRO A 375 -4.11 2.41 -28.42
C PRO A 375 -3.58 3.66 -27.71
N TRP A 376 -4.10 3.95 -26.51
CA TRP A 376 -3.69 5.09 -25.70
C TRP A 376 -2.56 4.76 -24.71
N ALA A 377 -2.21 3.48 -24.52
CA ALA A 377 -1.09 3.06 -23.69
C ALA A 377 0.23 3.31 -24.45
N LYS A 378 0.88 4.44 -24.13
CA LYS A 378 2.10 4.91 -24.83
C LYS A 378 3.39 4.61 -24.10
N SER A 379 3.31 4.25 -22.83
CA SER A 379 4.47 4.01 -21.97
C SER A 379 4.16 2.98 -20.90
N THR A 380 5.21 2.30 -20.44
CA THR A 380 5.23 1.51 -19.21
C THR A 380 5.69 2.35 -18.03
N HIS A 381 5.30 1.91 -16.84
CA HIS A 381 5.51 2.59 -15.57
C HIS A 381 5.89 1.55 -14.50
N VAL A 382 6.87 1.90 -13.67
CA VAL A 382 7.18 1.12 -12.48
C VAL A 382 6.17 1.46 -11.39
N HIS A 383 5.44 0.46 -10.93
CA HIS A 383 4.47 0.63 -9.85
C HIS A 383 5.13 0.86 -8.49
N ALA A 384 4.39 1.46 -7.56
CA ALA A 384 4.88 1.83 -6.23
C ALA A 384 5.42 0.64 -5.42
N GLU A 385 4.78 -0.54 -5.54
CA GLU A 385 5.18 -1.77 -4.87
C GLU A 385 6.55 -2.28 -5.38
N VAL A 386 6.78 -2.18 -6.69
CA VAL A 386 8.06 -2.54 -7.32
C VAL A 386 9.14 -1.54 -6.92
N ILE A 387 8.82 -0.25 -6.88
CA ILE A 387 9.75 0.80 -6.39
C ILE A 387 10.27 0.47 -4.98
N LEU A 388 9.39 0.07 -4.07
CA LEU A 388 9.78 -0.26 -2.69
C LEU A 388 10.64 -1.51 -2.64
N SER A 389 10.26 -2.56 -3.36
CA SER A 389 11.01 -3.82 -3.40
C SER A 389 12.45 -3.58 -3.87
N VAL A 390 12.59 -2.89 -5.01
CA VAL A 390 13.88 -2.50 -5.57
C VAL A 390 14.72 -1.66 -4.60
N HIS A 391 14.09 -0.71 -3.91
CA HIS A 391 14.79 0.12 -2.94
C HIS A 391 15.37 -0.71 -1.78
N HIS A 392 14.57 -1.59 -1.19
CA HIS A 392 15.00 -2.42 -0.06
C HIS A 392 16.05 -3.45 -0.47
N ASP A 393 15.94 -4.03 -1.65
CA ASP A 393 16.95 -4.96 -2.16
C ASP A 393 18.29 -4.26 -2.41
N LEU A 394 18.26 -3.05 -2.99
CA LEU A 394 19.47 -2.24 -3.16
C LEU A 394 20.06 -1.80 -1.81
N GLU A 395 19.23 -1.42 -0.83
CA GLU A 395 19.70 -1.10 0.52
C GLU A 395 20.35 -2.31 1.21
N LEU A 396 19.84 -3.51 0.96
CA LEU A 396 20.37 -4.75 1.51
C LEU A 396 21.77 -5.07 0.98
N HIS A 397 22.01 -4.83 -0.31
CA HIS A 397 23.31 -5.10 -0.94
C HIS A 397 24.32 -3.97 -0.71
N ARG A 398 23.89 -2.82 -0.17
CA ARG A 398 24.80 -1.73 0.17
C ARG A 398 25.66 -2.11 1.38
N PRO A 399 27.00 -2.04 1.29
CA PRO A 399 27.87 -2.26 2.45
C PRO A 399 27.54 -1.26 3.56
N GLN A 400 27.18 -1.75 4.74
CA GLN A 400 26.92 -0.91 5.91
C GLN A 400 27.80 -1.36 7.09
N PRO A 401 28.68 -0.49 7.62
CA PRO A 401 29.45 -0.78 8.82
C PRO A 401 28.50 -1.09 9.99
N GLY A 402 28.58 -2.31 10.54
CA GLY A 402 27.72 -2.76 11.64
C GLY A 402 26.32 -3.23 11.22
N GLY A 403 26.10 -3.52 9.94
CA GLY A 403 24.83 -4.04 9.41
C GLY A 403 23.70 -2.99 9.34
N SER A 404 22.56 -3.39 8.75
CA SER A 404 21.40 -2.51 8.65
C SER A 404 20.88 -2.11 10.05
N PRO A 405 20.68 -0.81 10.33
CA PRO A 405 20.06 -0.36 11.57
C PRO A 405 18.58 -0.70 11.67
N TRP A 406 17.97 -1.19 10.58
CA TRP A 406 16.55 -1.46 10.46
C TRP A 406 16.28 -2.94 10.26
N HIS A 407 15.22 -3.40 10.89
CA HIS A 407 14.60 -4.66 10.52
C HIS A 407 14.09 -4.61 9.07
N ARG A 408 14.16 -5.73 8.35
CA ARG A 408 13.57 -5.81 7.01
C ARG A 408 12.04 -5.66 7.11
N PRO A 409 11.38 -4.95 6.18
CA PRO A 409 9.94 -4.95 6.15
C PRO A 409 9.43 -6.36 5.83
N ARG A 410 8.39 -6.81 6.51
CA ARG A 410 7.75 -8.13 6.29
C ARG A 410 6.59 -8.04 5.31
N CYS A 411 6.06 -6.84 5.11
CA CYS A 411 4.90 -6.59 4.27
C CYS A 411 4.98 -5.26 3.52
N LEU A 412 4.21 -5.19 2.43
CA LEU A 412 3.96 -3.97 1.66
C LEU A 412 2.52 -3.54 1.90
N GLY A 413 2.34 -2.29 2.30
CA GLY A 413 1.02 -1.66 2.35
C GLY A 413 0.76 -0.87 1.07
N ALA A 414 -0.49 -0.81 0.63
CA ALA A 414 -0.86 -0.07 -0.58
C ALA A 414 -2.21 0.62 -0.45
N SER A 415 -2.36 1.76 -1.15
CA SER A 415 -3.58 2.59 -1.11
C SER A 415 -4.75 1.99 -1.90
N LYS A 416 -4.47 0.91 -2.63
CA LYS A 416 -5.39 0.03 -3.34
C LYS A 416 -4.83 -1.38 -3.22
N TYR A 417 -5.63 -2.40 -3.52
CA TYR A 417 -5.07 -3.75 -3.59
C TYR A 417 -4.02 -3.84 -4.70
N PHE A 418 -3.13 -4.82 -4.62
CA PHE A 418 -2.15 -5.02 -5.67
C PHE A 418 -2.84 -5.31 -7.01
N CYS A 419 -2.34 -4.72 -8.09
CA CYS A 419 -2.69 -5.21 -9.42
C CYS A 419 -2.20 -6.65 -9.58
N TYR A 420 -2.70 -7.36 -10.59
CA TYR A 420 -2.33 -8.75 -10.80
C TYR A 420 -0.81 -8.93 -10.96
N LEU A 421 -0.15 -8.03 -11.70
CA LEU A 421 1.29 -8.10 -11.94
C LEU A 421 2.12 -7.75 -10.69
N CYS A 422 1.73 -6.74 -9.90
CA CYS A 422 2.37 -6.48 -8.60
C CYS A 422 2.18 -7.65 -7.63
N PHE A 423 1.00 -8.27 -7.62
CA PHE A 423 0.74 -9.46 -6.81
C PHE A 423 1.65 -10.63 -7.21
N LEU A 424 1.76 -10.94 -8.50
CA LEU A 424 2.67 -11.98 -8.98
C LEU A 424 4.14 -11.64 -8.66
N PHE A 425 4.56 -10.40 -8.91
CA PHE A 425 5.90 -9.94 -8.58
C PHE A 425 6.22 -10.17 -7.10
N ILE A 426 5.39 -9.66 -6.19
CA ILE A 426 5.61 -9.82 -4.74
C ILE A 426 5.63 -11.29 -4.33
N ARG A 427 4.69 -12.09 -4.86
CA ARG A 427 4.58 -13.52 -4.57
C ARG A 427 5.83 -14.30 -5.00
N HIS A 428 6.33 -14.06 -6.20
CA HIS A 428 7.53 -14.74 -6.71
C HIS A 428 8.83 -14.15 -6.16
N HIS A 429 8.83 -12.87 -5.77
CA HIS A 429 9.95 -12.24 -5.09
C HIS A 429 10.22 -12.84 -3.71
N GLY A 430 9.18 -13.28 -3.00
CA GLY A 430 9.28 -14.07 -1.77
C GLY A 430 9.63 -13.29 -0.49
N THR A 431 10.07 -12.04 -0.58
CA THR A 431 10.47 -11.22 0.59
C THR A 431 9.29 -10.71 1.41
N TYR A 432 8.17 -10.40 0.76
CA TYR A 432 7.02 -9.77 1.41
C TYR A 432 5.78 -10.65 1.34
N PHE A 433 4.93 -10.54 2.34
CA PHE A 433 3.61 -11.17 2.27
C PHE A 433 2.69 -10.44 1.27
N ALA A 434 2.22 -11.15 0.25
CA ALA A 434 1.27 -10.63 -0.74
C ALA A 434 -0.16 -10.67 -0.19
N ALA A 435 -0.56 -9.63 0.57
CA ALA A 435 -1.79 -9.66 1.36
C ALA A 435 -3.09 -9.63 0.56
N ASN A 436 -3.08 -9.13 -0.68
CA ASN A 436 -4.31 -8.97 -1.46
C ASN A 436 -4.01 -8.75 -2.95
N THR A 437 -5.05 -8.86 -3.77
CA THR A 437 -5.01 -8.38 -5.16
C THR A 437 -6.41 -7.95 -5.58
N HIS A 438 -6.53 -6.90 -6.39
CA HIS A 438 -7.80 -6.62 -7.08
C HIS A 438 -7.92 -7.39 -8.40
N GLY A 439 -6.87 -8.09 -8.81
CA GLY A 439 -6.87 -8.99 -9.96
C GLY A 439 -6.91 -8.30 -11.32
N ALA A 440 -6.79 -6.97 -11.40
CA ALA A 440 -6.71 -6.31 -12.70
C ALA A 440 -5.26 -6.29 -13.20
N CYS A 441 -5.08 -6.59 -14.49
CA CYS A 441 -3.81 -6.61 -15.19
C CYS A 441 -3.65 -5.34 -16.03
N TYR A 442 -2.41 -4.86 -16.19
CA TYR A 442 -2.10 -3.64 -16.93
C TYR A 442 -0.85 -3.86 -17.79
N ASP A 443 -0.99 -3.76 -19.12
CA ASP A 443 0.12 -3.85 -20.10
C ASP A 443 1.14 -2.68 -20.05
N GLN A 444 0.86 -1.70 -19.20
CA GLN A 444 1.72 -0.57 -18.87
C GLN A 444 2.63 -0.82 -17.66
N TRP A 445 2.67 -2.02 -17.11
CA TRP A 445 3.53 -2.36 -15.96
C TRP A 445 4.95 -2.74 -16.41
N THR A 446 5.97 -2.39 -15.62
CA THR A 446 7.35 -2.86 -15.82
C THR A 446 8.16 -2.90 -14.51
N VAL A 447 9.36 -3.49 -14.56
CA VAL A 447 10.39 -3.52 -13.51
C VAL A 447 11.60 -2.72 -14.01
N PRO A 448 12.19 -1.83 -13.21
CA PRO A 448 13.37 -1.08 -13.63
C PRO A 448 14.54 -2.03 -13.87
N ASP A 449 15.27 -1.82 -14.96
CA ASP A 449 16.42 -2.61 -15.38
C ASP A 449 17.71 -1.81 -15.15
N LEU A 450 18.32 -1.99 -13.97
CA LEU A 450 19.35 -1.09 -13.46
C LEU A 450 20.75 -1.68 -13.54
N ALA A 451 21.71 -0.89 -14.01
CA ALA A 451 23.14 -1.23 -13.97
C ALA A 451 23.69 -1.38 -12.55
N ASP A 452 23.01 -0.79 -11.55
CA ASP A 452 23.41 -0.86 -10.15
C ASP A 452 23.01 -2.18 -9.48
N TYR A 453 22.30 -3.08 -10.18
CA TYR A 453 21.96 -4.39 -9.65
C TYR A 453 23.21 -5.26 -9.51
N PRO A 454 23.52 -5.76 -8.29
CA PRO A 454 24.44 -6.86 -8.15
C PRO A 454 23.98 -8.07 -8.97
N GLU A 455 24.91 -8.87 -9.49
CA GLU A 455 24.58 -10.01 -10.34
C GLU A 455 23.58 -10.97 -9.67
N THR A 456 23.76 -11.24 -8.37
CA THR A 456 22.83 -12.06 -7.56
C THR A 456 21.41 -11.51 -7.53
N MET A 457 21.26 -10.19 -7.47
CA MET A 457 19.95 -9.52 -7.49
C MET A 457 19.34 -9.55 -8.89
N ALA A 458 20.14 -9.31 -9.93
CA ALA A 458 19.69 -9.39 -11.31
C ALA A 458 19.24 -10.81 -11.68
N ASP A 459 19.95 -11.84 -11.22
CA ASP A 459 19.57 -13.25 -11.37
C ASP A 459 18.26 -13.58 -10.68
N HIS A 460 18.09 -13.14 -9.42
CA HIS A 460 16.81 -13.29 -8.71
C HIS A 460 15.66 -12.65 -9.49
N TYR A 461 15.86 -11.44 -10.04
CA TYR A 461 14.81 -10.75 -10.80
C TYR A 461 14.50 -11.46 -12.13
N ARG A 462 15.50 -12.05 -12.80
CA ARG A 462 15.28 -12.91 -13.98
C ARG A 462 14.43 -14.13 -13.62
N GLU A 463 14.68 -14.76 -12.48
CA GLU A 463 13.89 -15.89 -11.99
C GLU A 463 12.45 -15.47 -11.67
N VAL A 464 12.26 -14.36 -10.96
CA VAL A 464 10.94 -13.77 -10.67
C VAL A 464 10.18 -13.53 -11.97
N LEU A 465 10.77 -12.85 -12.95
CA LEU A 465 10.12 -12.53 -14.23
C LEU A 465 9.74 -13.78 -15.02
N ARG A 466 10.59 -14.81 -15.07
CA ARG A 466 10.26 -16.10 -15.71
C ARG A 466 9.11 -16.82 -15.02
N ALA A 467 9.09 -16.81 -13.68
CA ALA A 467 8.03 -17.43 -12.91
C ALA A 467 6.69 -16.70 -13.12
N MET A 468 6.71 -15.36 -13.13
CA MET A 468 5.55 -14.54 -13.47
C MET A 468 5.05 -14.85 -14.88
N ASP A 469 5.94 -14.91 -15.88
CA ASP A 469 5.59 -15.19 -17.26
C ASP A 469 4.94 -16.57 -17.43
N THR A 470 5.49 -17.58 -16.75
CA THR A 470 4.91 -18.94 -16.71
C THR A 470 3.49 -18.91 -16.16
N GLU A 471 3.25 -18.20 -15.06
CA GLU A 471 1.90 -18.07 -14.47
C GLU A 471 0.96 -17.29 -15.39
N ILE A 472 1.43 -16.23 -16.05
CA ILE A 472 0.65 -15.47 -17.05
C ILE A 472 0.22 -16.39 -18.19
N GLN A 473 1.13 -17.16 -18.76
CA GLN A 473 0.82 -18.12 -19.83
C GLN A 473 -0.17 -19.20 -19.37
N ASN A 474 -0.01 -19.73 -18.15
CA ASN A 474 -0.95 -20.70 -17.58
C ASN A 474 -2.36 -20.11 -17.41
N GLN A 475 -2.47 -18.88 -16.89
CA GLN A 475 -3.75 -18.19 -16.77
C GLN A 475 -4.37 -17.87 -18.13
N THR A 476 -3.56 -17.61 -19.16
CA THR A 476 -4.02 -17.39 -20.54
C THR A 476 -4.71 -18.64 -21.10
N GLN A 477 -4.17 -19.84 -20.85
CA GLN A 477 -4.76 -21.10 -21.33
C GLN A 477 -6.15 -21.38 -20.73
N GLY A 478 -6.41 -20.93 -19.50
CA GLY A 478 -7.69 -21.05 -18.81
C GLY A 478 -8.51 -19.75 -18.76
N ALA A 479 -8.18 -18.76 -19.60
CA ALA A 479 -8.69 -17.41 -19.46
C ALA A 479 -10.22 -17.36 -19.66
N ALA A 480 -10.87 -16.66 -18.74
CA ALA A 480 -12.28 -16.33 -18.84
C ALA A 480 -12.45 -14.82 -18.73
N TRP A 481 -13.38 -14.28 -19.52
CA TRP A 481 -13.81 -12.89 -19.40
C TRP A 481 -14.34 -12.64 -17.98
N ARG A 482 -13.88 -11.58 -17.34
CA ARG A 482 -14.36 -11.15 -16.02
C ARG A 482 -14.75 -9.67 -16.02
N PRO A 483 -15.76 -9.28 -15.23
CA PRO A 483 -16.12 -7.87 -15.10
C PRO A 483 -15.01 -7.10 -14.39
N GLU A 484 -14.84 -5.83 -14.74
CA GLU A 484 -13.86 -4.93 -14.12
C GLU A 484 -13.99 -4.94 -12.59
N PRO A 485 -12.89 -5.11 -11.85
CA PRO A 485 -12.94 -5.31 -10.42
C PRO A 485 -13.02 -3.96 -9.71
N MET A 486 -13.49 -3.97 -8.47
CA MET A 486 -13.28 -2.82 -7.60
C MET A 486 -11.85 -2.85 -7.06
N THR A 487 -11.03 -1.91 -7.52
CA THR A 487 -9.59 -1.85 -7.22
C THR A 487 -9.25 -1.37 -5.81
N SER A 488 -10.13 -0.58 -5.18
CA SER A 488 -9.98 -0.13 -3.79
C SER A 488 -11.02 -0.80 -2.91
N ARG A 489 -10.56 -1.53 -1.88
CA ARG A 489 -11.39 -2.18 -0.86
C ARG A 489 -10.76 -1.97 0.52
N GLU A 490 -11.58 -1.50 1.46
CA GLU A 490 -11.16 -1.30 2.86
C GLU A 490 -11.65 -2.44 3.77
N ASN A 491 -12.67 -3.19 3.32
CA ASN A 491 -13.33 -4.29 4.03
C ASN A 491 -13.71 -3.94 5.48
N LEU A 492 -14.24 -2.75 5.72
CA LEU A 492 -14.61 -2.31 7.07
C LEU A 492 -15.88 -3.01 7.58
N ILE A 493 -16.79 -3.35 6.67
CA ILE A 493 -18.08 -3.93 7.04
C ILE A 493 -17.89 -5.36 7.54
N GLY A 494 -18.30 -5.62 8.77
CA GLY A 494 -18.22 -6.94 9.40
C GLY A 494 -16.88 -7.25 10.08
N ILE A 495 -15.94 -6.30 10.10
CA ILE A 495 -14.80 -6.39 11.01
C ILE A 495 -15.27 -5.95 12.40
N ILE A 496 -15.30 -6.88 13.34
CA ILE A 496 -15.32 -6.56 14.76
C ILE A 496 -13.87 -6.24 15.11
N GLU A 497 -13.54 -4.97 15.36
CA GLU A 497 -12.25 -4.63 15.96
C GLU A 497 -12.14 -5.39 17.30
N GLN A 498 -11.14 -6.27 17.40
CA GLN A 498 -10.82 -6.99 18.64
C GLN A 498 -10.05 -6.08 19.60
#